data_AF-D5W7N1-F1
#
_entry.id   AF-D5W7N1-F1
#
_cell.length_a   1.000
_cell.length_b   1.000
_cell.length_c   1.000
_cell.angle_alpha   90.00
_cell.angle_beta   90.00
_cell.angle_gamma   90.00
#
_symmetry.space_group_name_H-M   'P 1'
#
loop_
_entity.id
_entity.type
_entity.pdbx_description
1 polymer ?
#
loop_
_entity_poly.entity_id
_entity_poly.type
_entity_poly.pdbx_seq_one_letter_code
_entity_poly.pdbx_strand_id
1 'polypeptide(L)'
;MQQDATSKIIAVAKGLDGTTVNFSGTDGARSLSGVKAGALGDTSTEAVNGSQLHATNQNVAANTSSIAANTTNITGLDSRVTNVEGSVTNLTQQLDGGSVGLVQQDATSKVITVAKGLDGTTVDFSGTDGVRTLSGVADGAVAAGSKEAINGSQLYANSASVAAGLGGGSTVNADGTVSAPSYSVGGTTVHSVGDAVTNLDDRVTQNTADITKLQTQVGDVGTQLSGAVQYDRNVDGSVNFGSLTLGGGQSAAPVILTNVANGTSQYDAVNYGQLSALQDQVTDLNGQVKDLGSQVSNIQSVTPDVSSSDSNNGAVADVSMPGTGAGSTVVGANASAAADNAVAVGTNAAATGVNSTAIGTGAQAGHANSVALGQGSVTDRDNSVSVGSPGNERQITNVAAGTADTDAVNVGQMNSSVAQGVQQANNYTDQRINATNRAINDVAKNAYAGIAAAMAMPNMTPSGPGKTIVAAGGATYKGGSAAAVGATYRSRNNKWLVNAAVSVTSTGDAGVRAHVGYEF
;
A
#
# COMPACT_ATOMS: atom_id res chain seq x y z
N MET A 1 -67.94 -139.86 2.28
CA MET A 1 -68.56 -138.64 1.71
C MET A 1 -69.98 -138.98 1.32
N GLN A 2 -70.94 -138.10 1.56
CA GLN A 2 -72.34 -138.30 1.16
C GLN A 2 -72.85 -137.02 0.49
N GLN A 3 -73.48 -137.16 -0.68
CA GLN A 3 -74.13 -136.04 -1.35
C GLN A 3 -75.59 -135.97 -0.93
N ASP A 4 -76.06 -134.80 -0.52
CA ASP A 4 -77.47 -134.57 -0.26
C ASP A 4 -78.28 -134.58 -1.56
N ALA A 5 -79.38 -135.33 -1.60
CA ALA A 5 -80.12 -135.56 -2.84
C ALA A 5 -80.81 -134.30 -3.39
N THR A 6 -81.09 -133.30 -2.53
CA THR A 6 -81.83 -132.08 -2.88
C THR A 6 -80.91 -130.89 -3.09
N SER A 7 -80.07 -130.56 -2.11
CA SER A 7 -79.11 -129.45 -2.15
C SER A 7 -77.84 -129.74 -2.94
N LYS A 8 -77.58 -131.02 -3.25
CA LYS A 8 -76.40 -131.53 -3.96
C LYS A 8 -75.05 -131.21 -3.28
N ILE A 9 -75.05 -130.69 -2.06
CA ILE A 9 -73.85 -130.46 -1.24
C ILE A 9 -73.27 -131.82 -0.84
N ILE A 10 -71.95 -131.96 -0.99
CA ILE A 10 -71.22 -133.13 -0.52
C ILE A 10 -70.72 -132.83 0.89
N ALA A 11 -71.23 -133.57 1.88
CA ALA A 11 -70.74 -133.49 3.24
C ALA A 11 -69.66 -134.57 3.49
N VAL A 12 -68.58 -134.16 4.17
CA VAL A 12 -67.52 -135.05 4.61
C VAL A 12 -67.73 -135.34 6.09
N ALA A 13 -67.94 -136.62 6.44
CA ALA A 13 -68.04 -137.12 7.82
C ALA A 13 -69.07 -136.41 8.76
N LYS A 14 -70.15 -135.83 8.23
CA LYS A 14 -71.16 -135.03 8.99
C LYS A 14 -71.75 -135.70 10.25
N GLY A 15 -71.83 -137.03 10.27
CA GLY A 15 -72.41 -137.80 11.38
C GLY A 15 -71.39 -138.46 12.32
N LEU A 16 -70.11 -138.12 12.20
CA LEU A 16 -69.03 -138.64 13.04
C LEU A 16 -68.42 -137.48 13.83
N ASP A 17 -68.05 -137.72 15.09
CA ASP A 17 -67.35 -136.72 15.92
C ASP A 17 -65.91 -136.50 15.42
N GLY A 18 -65.38 -135.29 15.63
CA GLY A 18 -64.01 -134.90 15.27
C GLY A 18 -63.93 -133.54 14.57
N THR A 19 -62.80 -132.85 14.73
CA THR A 19 -62.60 -131.47 14.22
C THR A 19 -61.69 -131.37 12.99
N THR A 20 -61.15 -132.51 12.52
CA THR A 20 -60.12 -132.53 11.49
C THR A 20 -60.44 -133.55 10.41
N VAL A 21 -60.30 -133.14 9.15
CA VAL A 21 -60.23 -134.04 8.00
C VAL A 21 -58.78 -134.16 7.56
N ASN A 22 -58.21 -135.36 7.65
CA ASN A 22 -56.82 -135.60 7.24
C ASN A 22 -56.74 -136.12 5.80
N PHE A 23 -55.99 -135.42 4.95
CA PHE A 23 -55.79 -135.77 3.54
C PHE A 23 -54.42 -136.38 3.23
N SER A 24 -53.61 -136.73 4.23
CA SER A 24 -52.29 -137.35 4.01
C SER A 24 -52.40 -138.76 3.43
N GLY A 25 -51.52 -139.08 2.47
CA GLY A 25 -51.26 -140.45 2.00
C GLY A 25 -49.92 -140.99 2.49
N THR A 26 -49.54 -142.19 2.03
CA THR A 26 -48.24 -142.81 2.35
C THR A 26 -47.04 -141.94 1.93
N ASP A 27 -47.20 -141.13 0.89
CA ASP A 27 -46.17 -140.22 0.36
C ASP A 27 -46.29 -138.79 0.91
N GLY A 28 -47.13 -138.57 1.94
CA GLY A 28 -47.31 -137.28 2.60
C GLY A 28 -48.55 -136.49 2.17
N ALA A 29 -48.47 -135.16 2.27
CA ALA A 29 -49.59 -134.23 2.02
C ALA A 29 -50.06 -134.25 0.55
N ARG A 30 -51.37 -134.07 0.32
CA ARG A 30 -51.99 -134.06 -1.01
C ARG A 30 -52.45 -132.66 -1.42
N SER A 31 -52.47 -132.39 -2.72
CA SER A 31 -53.11 -131.19 -3.28
C SER A 31 -54.63 -131.33 -3.29
N LEU A 32 -55.34 -130.24 -2.96
CA LEU A 32 -56.79 -130.13 -3.11
C LEU A 32 -57.10 -129.21 -4.30
N SER A 33 -57.62 -129.78 -5.40
CA SER A 33 -57.96 -129.06 -6.63
C SER A 33 -59.48 -128.91 -6.81
N GLY A 34 -59.91 -127.99 -7.68
CA GLY A 34 -61.34 -127.72 -7.93
C GLY A 34 -62.03 -126.85 -6.87
N VAL A 35 -61.26 -126.22 -5.96
CA VAL A 35 -61.78 -125.29 -4.95
C VAL A 35 -62.23 -123.98 -5.60
N LYS A 36 -63.54 -123.70 -5.59
CA LYS A 36 -64.10 -122.41 -6.00
C LYS A 36 -63.58 -121.31 -5.08
N ALA A 37 -63.40 -120.08 -5.59
CA ALA A 37 -63.01 -118.94 -4.77
C ALA A 37 -64.07 -118.73 -3.67
N GLY A 38 -63.64 -118.79 -2.40
CA GLY A 38 -64.55 -118.62 -1.27
C GLY A 38 -65.01 -117.17 -1.13
N ALA A 39 -66.15 -116.93 -0.53
CA ALA A 39 -66.55 -115.58 -0.14
C ALA A 39 -65.53 -114.99 0.86
N LEU A 40 -65.03 -113.78 0.60
CA LEU A 40 -64.11 -113.08 1.50
C LEU A 40 -64.91 -112.14 2.41
N GLY A 41 -64.86 -112.40 3.72
CA GLY A 41 -65.49 -111.58 4.75
C GLY A 41 -65.10 -112.06 6.15
N ASP A 42 -65.27 -111.21 7.16
CA ASP A 42 -64.70 -111.40 8.52
C ASP A 42 -65.22 -112.65 9.26
N THR A 43 -66.33 -113.26 8.82
CA THR A 43 -66.92 -114.48 9.39
C THR A 43 -66.89 -115.69 8.45
N SER A 44 -66.24 -115.57 7.29
CA SER A 44 -66.20 -116.65 6.31
C SER A 44 -65.44 -117.86 6.85
N THR A 45 -66.03 -119.04 6.71
CA THR A 45 -65.39 -120.33 6.99
C THR A 45 -65.08 -121.10 5.71
N GLU A 46 -65.28 -120.47 4.55
CA GLU A 46 -65.00 -121.08 3.24
C GLU A 46 -63.50 -121.16 2.98
N ALA A 47 -63.07 -122.24 2.30
CA ALA A 47 -61.68 -122.38 1.89
C ALA A 47 -61.32 -121.34 0.82
N VAL A 48 -60.18 -120.67 0.98
CA VAL A 48 -59.62 -119.80 -0.05
C VAL A 48 -58.84 -120.62 -1.08
N ASN A 49 -58.90 -120.20 -2.34
CA ASN A 49 -58.12 -120.84 -3.40
C ASN A 49 -56.89 -120.00 -3.79
N GLY A 50 -56.03 -120.59 -4.64
CA GLY A 50 -54.79 -119.95 -5.07
C GLY A 50 -54.97 -118.60 -5.77
N SER A 51 -56.08 -118.35 -6.47
CA SER A 51 -56.31 -117.09 -7.18
C SER A 51 -56.52 -115.90 -6.23
N GLN A 52 -57.20 -116.13 -5.10
CA GLN A 52 -57.46 -115.11 -4.08
C GLN A 52 -56.18 -114.74 -3.34
N LEU A 53 -55.42 -115.76 -2.93
CA LEU A 53 -54.10 -115.56 -2.30
C LEU A 53 -53.12 -114.90 -3.27
N HIS A 54 -53.15 -115.28 -4.55
CA HIS A 54 -52.32 -114.66 -5.58
C HIS A 54 -52.64 -113.17 -5.75
N ALA A 55 -53.92 -112.77 -5.83
CA ALA A 55 -54.29 -111.36 -5.92
C ALA A 55 -53.79 -110.54 -4.71
N THR A 56 -53.94 -111.08 -3.50
CA THR A 56 -53.36 -110.47 -2.29
C THR A 56 -51.84 -110.35 -2.40
N ASN A 57 -51.16 -111.39 -2.88
CA ASN A 57 -49.70 -111.37 -3.07
C ASN A 57 -49.26 -110.35 -4.13
N GLN A 58 -50.05 -110.11 -5.19
CA GLN A 58 -49.78 -109.06 -6.16
C GLN A 58 -49.86 -107.66 -5.52
N ASN A 59 -50.87 -107.41 -4.66
CA ASN A 59 -50.96 -106.15 -3.91
C ASN A 59 -49.80 -105.97 -2.93
N VAL A 60 -49.40 -107.04 -2.23
CA VAL A 60 -48.22 -107.03 -1.35
C VAL A 60 -46.94 -106.72 -2.15
N ALA A 61 -46.79 -107.28 -3.35
CA ALA A 61 -45.66 -106.99 -4.23
C ALA A 61 -45.67 -105.53 -4.72
N ALA A 62 -46.84 -104.96 -5.04
CA ALA A 62 -46.98 -103.54 -5.40
C ALA A 62 -46.64 -102.60 -4.24
N ASN A 63 -47.08 -102.93 -3.03
CA ASN A 63 -46.72 -102.20 -1.81
C ASN A 63 -45.21 -102.28 -1.55
N THR A 64 -44.61 -103.47 -1.69
CA THR A 64 -43.16 -103.67 -1.55
C THR A 64 -42.38 -102.79 -2.53
N SER A 65 -42.84 -102.71 -3.79
CA SER A 65 -42.22 -101.86 -4.81
C SER A 65 -42.35 -100.36 -4.49
N SER A 66 -43.52 -99.93 -4.00
CA SER A 66 -43.75 -98.53 -3.61
C SER A 66 -42.92 -98.13 -2.39
N ILE A 67 -42.76 -99.02 -1.42
CA ILE A 67 -41.87 -98.83 -0.27
C ILE A 67 -40.43 -98.69 -0.74
N ALA A 68 -39.97 -99.55 -1.65
CA ALA A 68 -38.62 -99.44 -2.21
C ALA A 68 -38.38 -98.09 -2.91
N ALA A 69 -39.35 -97.61 -3.70
CA ALA A 69 -39.29 -96.29 -4.33
C ALA A 69 -39.26 -95.15 -3.30
N ASN A 70 -40.08 -95.23 -2.24
CA ASN A 70 -40.07 -94.26 -1.15
C ASN A 70 -38.71 -94.24 -0.43
N THR A 71 -38.11 -95.40 -0.18
CA THR A 71 -36.75 -95.49 0.40
C THR A 71 -35.74 -94.77 -0.48
N THR A 72 -35.75 -94.99 -1.79
CA THR A 72 -34.86 -94.27 -2.73
C THR A 72 -35.10 -92.76 -2.71
N ASN A 73 -36.36 -92.30 -2.70
CA ASN A 73 -36.71 -90.88 -2.64
C ASN A 73 -36.22 -90.24 -1.33
N ILE A 74 -36.37 -90.92 -0.19
CA ILE A 74 -35.92 -90.46 1.13
C ILE A 74 -34.39 -90.33 1.14
N THR A 75 -33.66 -91.32 0.62
CA THR A 75 -32.20 -91.23 0.47
C THR A 75 -31.78 -90.05 -0.42
N GLY A 76 -32.54 -89.77 -1.48
CA GLY A 76 -32.32 -88.59 -2.33
C GLY A 76 -32.57 -87.26 -1.62
N LEU A 77 -33.60 -87.17 -0.79
CA LEU A 77 -33.88 -86.00 0.06
C LEU A 77 -32.77 -85.79 1.09
N ASP A 78 -32.32 -86.86 1.75
CA ASP A 78 -31.22 -86.84 2.72
C ASP A 78 -29.93 -86.25 2.10
N SER A 79 -29.53 -86.75 0.92
CA SER A 79 -28.37 -86.22 0.18
C SER A 79 -28.51 -84.73 -0.15
N ARG A 80 -29.71 -84.28 -0.54
CA ARG A 80 -29.98 -82.86 -0.81
C ARG A 80 -29.88 -82.01 0.47
N VAL A 81 -30.37 -82.52 1.60
CA VAL A 81 -30.28 -81.85 2.89
C VAL A 81 -28.82 -81.71 3.32
N THR A 82 -28.01 -82.78 3.24
CA THR A 82 -26.57 -82.72 3.54
C THR A 82 -25.84 -81.65 2.72
N ASN A 83 -26.16 -81.54 1.43
CA ASN A 83 -25.56 -80.51 0.56
C ASN A 83 -25.97 -79.08 0.98
N VAL A 84 -27.23 -78.89 1.39
CA VAL A 84 -27.72 -77.59 1.89
C VAL A 84 -27.05 -77.25 3.23
N GLU A 85 -26.94 -78.19 4.16
CA GLU A 85 -26.24 -78.01 5.44
C GLU A 85 -24.78 -77.59 5.24
N GLY A 86 -24.07 -78.23 4.30
CA GLY A 86 -22.71 -77.83 3.92
C GLY A 86 -22.64 -76.43 3.32
N SER A 87 -23.58 -76.08 2.43
CA SER A 87 -23.64 -74.74 1.81
C SER A 87 -23.95 -73.65 2.84
N VAL A 88 -24.87 -73.89 3.77
CA VAL A 88 -25.20 -72.97 4.87
C VAL A 88 -23.99 -72.81 5.80
N THR A 89 -23.30 -73.91 6.13
CA THR A 89 -22.08 -73.87 6.94
C THR A 89 -21.00 -73.01 6.28
N ASN A 90 -20.79 -73.18 4.97
CA ASN A 90 -19.83 -72.36 4.22
C ASN A 90 -20.22 -70.89 4.19
N LEU A 91 -21.49 -70.55 3.96
CA LEU A 91 -21.97 -69.16 3.99
C LEU A 91 -21.78 -68.52 5.36
N THR A 92 -22.08 -69.24 6.45
CA THR A 92 -21.85 -68.76 7.82
C THR A 92 -20.36 -68.50 8.05
N GLN A 93 -19.48 -69.44 7.68
CA GLN A 93 -18.03 -69.24 7.81
C GLN A 93 -17.54 -68.05 6.98
N GLN A 94 -18.08 -67.86 5.77
CA GLN A 94 -17.73 -66.73 4.91
C GLN A 94 -18.19 -65.39 5.48
N LEU A 95 -19.39 -65.35 6.08
CA LEU A 95 -19.94 -64.17 6.73
C LEU A 95 -19.16 -63.81 8.00
N ASP A 96 -18.89 -64.81 8.85
CA ASP A 96 -18.10 -64.64 10.09
C ASP A 96 -16.67 -64.18 9.77
N GLY A 97 -16.10 -64.70 8.69
CA GLY A 97 -14.78 -64.29 8.20
C GLY A 97 -14.77 -62.98 7.42
N GLY A 98 -15.93 -62.36 7.15
CA GLY A 98 -16.03 -61.12 6.37
C GLY A 98 -15.57 -61.25 4.91
N SER A 99 -15.73 -62.43 4.31
CA SER A 99 -15.27 -62.75 2.95
C SER A 99 -16.38 -62.67 1.87
N VAL A 100 -17.63 -62.42 2.28
CA VAL A 100 -18.79 -62.26 1.38
C VAL A 100 -19.62 -61.05 1.80
N GLY A 101 -20.21 -60.34 0.82
CA GLY A 101 -21.04 -59.14 1.06
C GLY A 101 -20.41 -57.85 0.52
N LEU A 102 -20.98 -56.70 0.88
CA LEU A 102 -20.46 -55.39 0.44
C LEU A 102 -19.27 -54.90 1.25
N VAL A 103 -19.25 -55.19 2.55
CA VAL A 103 -18.14 -54.89 3.44
C VAL A 103 -17.37 -56.18 3.64
N GLN A 104 -16.13 -56.19 3.17
CA GLN A 104 -15.27 -57.36 3.24
C GLN A 104 -13.93 -57.00 3.83
N GLN A 105 -13.34 -57.93 4.56
CA GLN A 105 -11.98 -57.81 5.05
C GLN A 105 -11.06 -58.74 4.25
N ASP A 106 -10.00 -58.17 3.70
CA ASP A 106 -8.96 -58.97 3.06
C ASP A 106 -8.23 -59.82 4.11
N ALA A 107 -8.13 -61.13 3.87
CA ALA A 107 -7.61 -62.07 4.85
C ALA A 107 -6.13 -61.84 5.20
N THR A 108 -5.35 -61.26 4.29
CA THR A 108 -3.90 -61.05 4.44
C THR A 108 -3.59 -59.66 4.97
N SER A 109 -4.02 -58.62 4.28
CA SER A 109 -3.75 -57.21 4.61
C SER A 109 -4.62 -56.69 5.75
N LYS A 110 -5.72 -57.40 6.09
CA LYS A 110 -6.73 -56.99 7.07
C LYS A 110 -7.44 -55.68 6.74
N VAL A 111 -7.25 -55.15 5.53
CA VAL A 111 -7.95 -53.97 5.03
C VAL A 111 -9.43 -54.30 4.89
N ILE A 112 -10.27 -53.46 5.49
CA ILE A 112 -11.70 -53.48 5.26
C ILE A 112 -11.99 -52.64 4.03
N THR A 113 -12.65 -53.25 3.05
CA THR A 113 -13.12 -52.58 1.83
C THR A 113 -14.64 -52.51 1.83
N VAL A 114 -15.17 -51.42 1.28
CA VAL A 114 -16.61 -51.19 1.16
C VAL A 114 -16.95 -51.08 -0.32
N ALA A 115 -17.79 -51.99 -0.82
CA ALA A 115 -18.28 -52.05 -2.18
C ALA A 115 -17.19 -52.03 -3.28
N LYS A 116 -15.96 -52.51 -2.97
CA LYS A 116 -14.79 -52.47 -3.88
C LYS A 116 -15.04 -53.03 -5.30
N GLY A 117 -15.93 -54.02 -5.41
CA GLY A 117 -16.25 -54.69 -6.69
C GLY A 117 -17.41 -54.06 -7.46
N LEU A 118 -17.97 -52.96 -6.97
CA LEU A 118 -19.12 -52.26 -7.56
C LEU A 118 -18.75 -50.80 -7.85
N ASP A 119 -19.51 -50.18 -8.75
CA ASP A 119 -19.40 -48.74 -9.02
C ASP A 119 -20.14 -47.91 -7.97
N GLY A 120 -19.88 -46.60 -7.96
CA GLY A 120 -20.51 -45.63 -7.07
C GLY A 120 -19.47 -44.65 -6.50
N THR A 121 -19.88 -43.41 -6.31
CA THR A 121 -18.99 -42.33 -5.81
C THR A 121 -19.34 -41.86 -4.40
N THR A 122 -20.31 -42.52 -3.74
CA THR A 122 -20.88 -42.07 -2.48
C THR A 122 -21.13 -43.23 -1.53
N VAL A 123 -20.73 -43.05 -0.28
CA VAL A 123 -21.12 -43.88 0.85
C VAL A 123 -21.90 -42.97 1.81
N ASP A 124 -23.18 -43.23 1.99
CA ASP A 124 -24.03 -42.47 2.90
C ASP A 124 -24.15 -43.19 4.25
N PHE A 125 -23.75 -42.49 5.32
CA PHE A 125 -23.81 -42.99 6.70
C PHE A 125 -25.03 -42.46 7.47
N SER A 126 -25.93 -41.74 6.82
CA SER A 126 -27.17 -41.22 7.40
C SER A 126 -28.12 -42.35 7.84
N GLY A 127 -28.91 -42.10 8.88
CA GLY A 127 -29.90 -43.01 9.42
C GLY A 127 -31.28 -42.40 9.47
N THR A 128 -32.22 -43.12 10.09
CA THR A 128 -33.57 -42.61 10.35
C THR A 128 -33.58 -41.37 11.25
N ASP A 129 -32.53 -41.21 12.07
CA ASP A 129 -32.34 -40.07 12.99
C ASP A 129 -31.42 -38.99 12.40
N GLY A 130 -31.09 -39.06 11.09
CA GLY A 130 -30.23 -38.12 10.39
C GLY A 130 -28.76 -38.54 10.31
N VAL A 131 -27.86 -37.56 10.15
CA VAL A 131 -26.41 -37.78 9.97
C VAL A 131 -25.76 -38.35 11.23
N ARG A 132 -24.78 -39.25 11.07
CA ARG A 132 -24.06 -39.88 12.18
C ARG A 132 -22.68 -39.27 12.38
N THR A 133 -22.19 -39.34 13.61
CA THR A 133 -20.77 -39.14 13.89
C THR A 133 -19.98 -40.39 13.49
N LEU A 134 -18.86 -40.19 12.80
CA LEU A 134 -17.93 -41.26 12.48
C LEU A 134 -16.73 -41.19 13.44
N SER A 135 -16.78 -41.98 14.52
CA SER A 135 -15.72 -42.06 15.52
C SER A 135 -14.72 -43.17 15.23
N GLY A 136 -13.56 -43.17 15.91
CA GLY A 136 -12.50 -44.15 15.71
C GLY A 136 -11.66 -43.93 14.44
N VAL A 137 -11.81 -42.78 13.78
CA VAL A 137 -10.98 -42.38 12.63
C VAL A 137 -9.60 -41.96 13.14
N ALA A 138 -8.58 -42.73 12.77
CA ALA A 138 -7.18 -42.39 13.02
C ALA A 138 -6.77 -41.12 12.26
N ASP A 139 -5.66 -40.49 12.67
CA ASP A 139 -5.12 -39.32 11.98
C ASP A 139 -4.79 -39.67 10.52
N GLY A 140 -5.46 -39.01 9.57
CA GLY A 140 -5.19 -39.18 8.14
C GLY A 140 -3.97 -38.40 7.69
N ALA A 141 -3.25 -38.87 6.67
CA ALA A 141 -2.12 -38.16 6.11
C ALA A 141 -2.55 -36.78 5.55
N VAL A 142 -1.98 -35.70 6.10
CA VAL A 142 -2.18 -34.32 5.60
C VAL A 142 -1.13 -34.02 4.54
N ALA A 143 -1.39 -34.44 3.31
CA ALA A 143 -0.49 -34.25 2.17
C ALA A 143 -1.26 -33.97 0.87
N ALA A 144 -0.60 -33.31 -0.08
CA ALA A 144 -1.17 -33.07 -1.39
C ALA A 144 -1.53 -34.40 -2.08
N GLY A 145 -2.80 -34.54 -2.49
CA GLY A 145 -3.31 -35.76 -3.13
C GLY A 145 -3.81 -36.84 -2.17
N SER A 146 -3.70 -36.66 -0.84
CA SER A 146 -4.26 -37.59 0.14
C SER A 146 -5.75 -37.84 -0.09
N LYS A 147 -6.18 -39.08 0.16
CA LYS A 147 -7.58 -39.55 0.09
C LYS A 147 -8.08 -40.05 1.44
N GLU A 148 -7.33 -39.78 2.49
CA GLU A 148 -7.64 -40.19 3.86
C GLU A 148 -8.55 -39.16 4.52
N ALA A 149 -9.48 -39.63 5.36
CA ALA A 149 -10.29 -38.75 6.17
C ALA A 149 -9.43 -38.12 7.28
N ILE A 150 -9.66 -36.85 7.60
CA ILE A 150 -9.08 -36.19 8.78
C ILE A 150 -10.03 -36.31 9.96
N ASN A 151 -9.49 -36.31 11.17
CA ASN A 151 -10.29 -36.30 12.40
C ASN A 151 -10.23 -34.93 13.11
N GLY A 152 -10.98 -34.83 14.22
CA GLY A 152 -11.09 -33.59 14.99
C GLY A 152 -9.78 -33.11 15.62
N SER A 153 -8.87 -34.00 16.03
CA SER A 153 -7.58 -33.60 16.62
C SER A 153 -6.69 -32.89 15.60
N GLN A 154 -6.68 -33.35 14.35
CA GLN A 154 -5.90 -32.71 13.29
C GLN A 154 -6.43 -31.33 12.93
N LEU A 155 -7.76 -31.18 12.81
CA LEU A 155 -8.38 -29.88 12.56
C LEU A 155 -8.16 -28.92 13.74
N TYR A 156 -8.33 -29.40 14.97
CA TYR A 156 -8.06 -28.61 16.18
C TYR A 156 -6.61 -28.15 16.24
N ALA A 157 -5.63 -29.03 15.96
CA ALA A 157 -4.22 -28.67 15.97
C ALA A 157 -3.89 -27.56 14.94
N ASN A 158 -4.50 -27.64 13.75
CA ASN A 158 -4.38 -26.58 12.74
C ASN A 158 -5.00 -25.26 13.23
N SER A 159 -6.23 -25.28 13.74
CA SER A 159 -6.89 -24.09 14.30
C SER A 159 -6.11 -23.50 15.48
N ALA A 160 -5.52 -24.34 16.34
CA ALA A 160 -4.71 -23.90 17.48
C ALA A 160 -3.41 -23.24 17.03
N SER A 161 -2.79 -23.75 15.96
CA SER A 161 -1.62 -23.11 15.35
C SER A 161 -1.96 -21.73 14.79
N VAL A 162 -3.11 -21.57 14.15
CA VAL A 162 -3.59 -20.27 13.66
C VAL A 162 -3.87 -19.30 14.81
N ALA A 163 -4.57 -19.74 15.86
CA ALA A 163 -4.86 -18.94 17.04
C ALA A 163 -3.56 -18.43 17.71
N ALA A 164 -2.58 -19.32 17.88
CA ALA A 164 -1.27 -18.97 18.41
C ALA A 164 -0.53 -17.95 17.52
N GLY A 165 -0.63 -18.11 16.19
CA GLY A 165 -0.05 -17.17 15.22
C GLY A 165 -0.67 -15.78 15.25
N LEU A 166 -1.99 -15.68 15.51
CA LEU A 166 -2.65 -14.40 15.74
C LEU A 166 -2.25 -13.79 17.09
N GLY A 167 -2.06 -14.60 18.13
CA GLY A 167 -1.75 -14.11 19.46
C GLY A 167 -2.90 -13.31 20.06
N GLY A 168 -2.61 -12.28 20.87
CA GLY A 168 -3.65 -11.42 21.47
C GLY A 168 -4.66 -12.17 22.34
N GLY A 169 -4.31 -13.34 22.88
CA GLY A 169 -5.23 -14.19 23.63
C GLY A 169 -6.23 -14.99 22.78
N SER A 170 -6.06 -15.05 21.46
CA SER A 170 -6.83 -15.91 20.58
C SER A 170 -6.64 -17.40 20.93
N THR A 171 -7.72 -18.17 20.83
CA THR A 171 -7.83 -19.59 21.20
C THR A 171 -8.74 -20.34 20.22
N VAL A 172 -8.80 -21.67 20.31
CA VAL A 172 -9.82 -22.47 19.62
C VAL A 172 -11.02 -22.66 20.55
N ASN A 173 -12.21 -22.30 20.08
CA ASN A 173 -13.47 -22.46 20.79
C ASN A 173 -13.92 -23.93 20.80
N ALA A 174 -14.88 -24.25 21.65
CA ALA A 174 -15.44 -25.62 21.75
C ALA A 174 -16.09 -26.12 20.45
N ASP A 175 -16.52 -25.21 19.56
CA ASP A 175 -17.07 -25.51 18.24
C ASP A 175 -15.99 -25.64 17.13
N GLY A 176 -14.71 -25.49 17.49
CA GLY A 176 -13.58 -25.58 16.56
C GLY A 176 -13.21 -24.28 15.85
N THR A 177 -13.95 -23.19 16.06
CA THR A 177 -13.63 -21.87 15.50
C THR A 177 -12.47 -21.20 16.25
N VAL A 178 -11.74 -20.29 15.58
CA VAL A 178 -10.69 -19.49 16.22
C VAL A 178 -11.30 -18.20 16.78
N SER A 179 -11.10 -17.92 18.06
CA SER A 179 -11.57 -16.70 18.71
C SER A 179 -10.79 -15.47 18.23
N ALA A 180 -11.43 -14.31 18.16
CA ALA A 180 -10.77 -13.10 17.72
C ALA A 180 -9.64 -12.71 18.70
N PRO A 181 -8.46 -12.26 18.22
CA PRO A 181 -7.42 -11.74 19.09
C PRO A 181 -7.88 -10.43 19.76
N SER A 182 -7.19 -10.01 20.81
CA SER A 182 -7.39 -8.73 21.50
C SER A 182 -6.03 -8.02 21.60
N TYR A 183 -5.84 -6.99 20.78
CA TYR A 183 -4.63 -6.17 20.78
C TYR A 183 -4.91 -4.83 21.45
N SER A 184 -4.11 -4.46 22.44
CA SER A 184 -4.13 -3.13 23.03
C SER A 184 -3.12 -2.23 22.32
N VAL A 185 -3.60 -1.30 21.50
CA VAL A 185 -2.77 -0.37 20.73
C VAL A 185 -3.27 1.06 20.93
N GLY A 186 -2.38 1.94 21.40
CA GLY A 186 -2.72 3.35 21.61
C GLY A 186 -3.86 3.60 22.60
N GLY A 187 -4.08 2.70 23.57
CA GLY A 187 -5.19 2.79 24.53
C GLY A 187 -6.53 2.26 24.00
N THR A 188 -6.57 1.78 22.76
CA THR A 188 -7.76 1.14 22.16
C THR A 188 -7.56 -0.36 22.01
N THR A 189 -8.61 -1.13 22.25
CA THR A 189 -8.62 -2.58 22.03
C THR A 189 -9.21 -2.90 20.67
N VAL A 190 -8.44 -3.56 19.82
CA VAL A 190 -8.85 -3.97 18.46
C VAL A 190 -8.68 -5.48 18.30
N HIS A 191 -9.46 -6.06 17.38
CA HIS A 191 -9.66 -7.51 17.31
C HIS A 191 -9.19 -8.15 15.99
N SER A 192 -8.38 -7.41 15.24
CA SER A 192 -7.74 -7.88 14.03
C SER A 192 -6.36 -7.25 13.87
N VAL A 193 -5.47 -7.94 13.15
CA VAL A 193 -4.14 -7.40 12.83
C VAL A 193 -4.27 -6.14 11.96
N GLY A 194 -5.24 -6.12 11.03
CA GLY A 194 -5.48 -4.98 10.14
C GLY A 194 -5.84 -3.70 10.91
N ASP A 195 -6.75 -3.79 11.87
CA ASP A 195 -7.15 -2.65 12.70
C ASP A 195 -5.99 -2.17 13.58
N ALA A 196 -5.20 -3.11 14.14
CA ALA A 196 -4.03 -2.77 14.95
C ALA A 196 -2.97 -2.02 14.15
N VAL A 197 -2.70 -2.48 12.93
CA VAL A 197 -1.75 -1.82 12.01
C VAL A 197 -2.28 -0.46 11.56
N THR A 198 -3.57 -0.35 11.23
CA THR A 198 -4.19 0.93 10.84
C THR A 198 -4.08 1.96 11.97
N ASN A 199 -4.38 1.58 13.21
CA ASN A 199 -4.20 2.45 14.37
C ASN A 199 -2.76 2.95 14.53
N LEU A 200 -1.78 2.06 14.35
CA LEU A 200 -0.37 2.43 14.41
C LEU A 200 0.02 3.35 13.26
N ASP A 201 -0.47 3.11 12.05
CA ASP A 201 -0.21 3.92 10.86
C ASP A 201 -0.77 5.34 11.00
N ASP A 202 -2.02 5.48 11.49
CA ASP A 202 -2.63 6.77 11.77
C ASP A 202 -1.80 7.59 12.77
N ARG A 203 -1.32 6.93 13.84
CA ARG A 203 -0.47 7.58 14.86
C ARG A 203 0.90 7.95 14.30
N VAL A 204 1.50 7.12 13.46
CA VAL A 204 2.78 7.44 12.80
C VAL A 204 2.60 8.61 11.82
N THR A 205 1.49 8.66 11.11
CA THR A 205 1.12 9.78 10.23
C THR A 205 0.94 11.06 11.04
N GLN A 206 0.21 11.00 12.15
CA GLN A 206 0.03 12.13 13.07
C GLN A 206 1.37 12.61 13.64
N ASN A 207 2.22 11.69 14.11
CA ASN A 207 3.56 12.04 14.58
C ASN A 207 4.39 12.72 13.48
N THR A 208 4.29 12.27 12.23
CA THR A 208 4.98 12.89 11.08
C THR A 208 4.49 14.33 10.85
N ALA A 209 3.17 14.56 10.95
CA ALA A 209 2.59 15.88 10.85
C ALA A 209 3.04 16.80 12.00
N ASP A 210 3.05 16.30 13.23
CA ASP A 210 3.47 17.08 14.40
C ASP A 210 4.96 17.42 14.37
N ILE A 211 5.82 16.51 13.91
CA ILE A 211 7.25 16.78 13.68
C ILE A 211 7.41 17.89 12.63
N THR A 212 6.64 17.86 11.53
CA THR A 212 6.71 18.89 10.49
C THR A 212 6.31 20.27 11.02
N LYS A 213 5.29 20.33 11.88
CA LYS A 213 4.89 21.58 12.56
C LYS A 213 6.01 22.10 13.47
N LEU A 214 6.62 21.22 14.27
CA LEU A 214 7.75 21.60 15.13
C LEU A 214 8.93 22.14 14.31
N GLN A 215 9.26 21.50 13.18
CA GLN A 215 10.30 21.99 12.27
C GLN A 215 9.99 23.39 11.73
N THR A 216 8.73 23.63 11.36
CA THR A 216 8.28 24.96 10.90
C THR A 216 8.41 25.99 12.01
N GLN A 217 7.90 25.68 13.21
CA GLN A 217 7.99 26.58 14.37
C GLN A 217 9.45 26.89 14.75
N VAL A 218 10.34 25.89 14.72
CA VAL A 218 11.78 26.10 14.97
C VAL A 218 12.40 26.97 13.87
N GLY A 219 12.02 26.74 12.60
CA GLY A 219 12.43 27.59 11.48
C GLY A 219 11.99 29.04 11.67
N ASP A 220 10.72 29.26 12.03
CA ASP A 220 10.16 30.58 12.30
C ASP A 220 10.90 31.27 13.45
N VAL A 221 11.15 30.58 14.56
CA VAL A 221 11.99 31.09 15.66
C VAL A 221 13.38 31.48 15.14
N GLY A 222 14.01 30.67 14.30
CA GLY A 222 15.28 31.01 13.65
C GLY A 222 15.22 32.29 12.83
N THR A 223 14.15 32.49 12.05
CA THR A 223 13.95 33.73 11.27
C THR A 223 13.71 34.95 12.17
N GLN A 224 12.91 34.80 13.22
CA GLN A 224 12.63 35.86 14.19
C GLN A 224 13.91 36.28 14.92
N LEU A 225 14.74 35.34 15.37
CA LEU A 225 16.04 35.66 15.96
C LEU A 225 17.01 36.30 14.95
N SER A 226 16.95 35.94 13.68
CA SER A 226 17.81 36.54 12.63
C SER A 226 17.52 38.03 12.41
N GLY A 227 16.27 38.46 12.64
CA GLY A 227 15.88 39.87 12.59
C GLY A 227 16.01 40.61 13.93
N ALA A 228 16.28 39.91 15.03
CA ALA A 228 16.43 40.51 16.34
C ALA A 228 17.81 41.15 16.50
N VAL A 229 17.86 42.27 17.23
CA VAL A 229 19.11 42.90 17.66
C VAL A 229 19.70 42.05 18.80
N GLN A 230 20.90 41.51 18.61
CA GLN A 230 21.57 40.61 19.54
C GLN A 230 22.93 41.19 19.95
N TYR A 231 23.31 40.99 21.21
CA TYR A 231 24.65 41.30 21.71
C TYR A 231 25.73 40.56 20.89
N ASP A 232 26.92 41.14 20.83
CA ASP A 232 28.06 40.52 20.18
C ASP A 232 28.49 39.24 20.92
N ARG A 233 29.32 38.41 20.29
CA ARG A 233 29.89 37.21 20.94
C ARG A 233 31.39 37.37 21.20
N ASN A 234 31.85 36.80 22.30
CA ASN A 234 33.28 36.62 22.57
C ASN A 234 33.85 35.52 21.66
N VAL A 235 35.19 35.43 21.59
CA VAL A 235 35.90 34.43 20.77
C VAL A 235 35.57 32.98 21.18
N ASP A 236 35.21 32.77 22.45
CA ASP A 236 34.79 31.46 22.97
C ASP A 236 33.31 31.11 22.69
N GLY A 237 32.58 32.01 22.04
CA GLY A 237 31.16 31.83 21.68
C GLY A 237 30.16 32.28 22.75
N SER A 238 30.61 32.74 23.92
CA SER A 238 29.73 33.33 24.95
C SER A 238 29.20 34.71 24.53
N VAL A 239 28.10 35.16 25.16
CA VAL A 239 27.49 36.47 24.90
C VAL A 239 28.34 37.59 25.52
N ASN A 240 28.64 38.63 24.75
CA ASN A 240 29.35 39.83 25.19
C ASN A 240 28.34 40.95 25.51
N PHE A 241 27.99 41.10 26.79
CA PHE A 241 27.07 42.15 27.24
C PHE A 241 27.63 43.57 27.18
N GLY A 242 28.92 43.74 26.89
CA GLY A 242 29.59 45.04 26.76
C GLY A 242 29.58 45.63 25.35
N SER A 243 29.13 44.88 24.34
CA SER A 243 29.15 45.32 22.94
C SER A 243 27.92 44.87 22.15
N LEU A 244 27.46 45.76 21.27
CA LEU A 244 26.33 45.53 20.37
C LEU A 244 26.66 46.07 18.98
N THR A 245 26.78 45.18 17.99
CA THR A 245 26.98 45.56 16.58
C THR A 245 25.66 45.50 15.82
N LEU A 246 25.17 46.66 15.37
CA LEU A 246 23.94 46.75 14.55
C LEU A 246 24.18 46.18 13.14
N GLY A 247 23.22 45.39 12.64
CA GLY A 247 23.36 44.66 11.38
C GLY A 247 24.12 43.33 11.51
N GLY A 248 24.56 42.96 12.74
CA GLY A 248 25.03 41.62 13.09
C GLY A 248 26.24 41.12 12.29
N GLY A 249 27.03 42.01 11.70
CA GLY A 249 28.13 41.67 10.79
C GLY A 249 27.69 41.19 9.39
N GLN A 250 26.38 41.09 9.15
CA GLN A 250 25.80 40.65 7.87
C GLN A 250 25.54 41.81 6.91
N SER A 251 25.45 43.04 7.41
CA SER A 251 25.36 44.27 6.62
C SER A 251 26.65 45.08 6.76
N ALA A 252 27.28 45.41 5.64
CA ALA A 252 28.42 46.32 5.59
C ALA A 252 28.00 47.80 5.62
N ALA A 253 26.70 48.10 5.46
CA ALA A 253 26.18 49.46 5.52
C ALA A 253 25.78 49.85 6.96
N PRO A 254 26.01 51.12 7.37
CA PRO A 254 25.53 51.63 8.65
C PRO A 254 24.01 51.47 8.81
N VAL A 255 23.57 51.10 10.00
CA VAL A 255 22.15 50.93 10.32
C VAL A 255 21.56 52.25 10.81
N ILE A 256 20.50 52.73 10.18
CA ILE A 256 19.74 53.89 10.66
C ILE A 256 18.90 53.44 11.86
N LEU A 257 19.10 54.09 13.00
CA LEU A 257 18.29 53.86 14.20
C LEU A 257 17.27 54.99 14.37
N THR A 258 16.00 54.69 14.07
CA THR A 258 14.88 55.64 14.19
C THR A 258 14.07 55.40 15.45
N ASN A 259 13.18 56.34 15.80
CA ASN A 259 12.31 56.25 16.99
C ASN A 259 13.10 56.14 18.32
N VAL A 260 14.27 56.77 18.37
CA VAL A 260 15.08 56.90 19.60
C VAL A 260 14.58 58.11 20.37
N ALA A 261 14.07 57.89 21.59
CA ALA A 261 13.67 58.98 22.49
C ALA A 261 14.87 59.86 22.90
N ASN A 262 14.61 61.07 23.39
CA ASN A 262 15.69 61.96 23.86
C ASN A 262 16.42 61.32 25.07
N GLY A 263 17.75 61.24 25.01
CA GLY A 263 18.58 60.77 26.11
C GLY A 263 18.53 61.71 27.32
N THR A 264 18.52 61.14 28.53
CA THR A 264 18.43 61.86 29.81
C THR A 264 19.59 61.54 30.76
N SER A 265 20.27 60.41 30.56
CA SER A 265 21.48 59.98 31.26
C SER A 265 22.71 60.09 30.36
N GLN A 266 23.91 60.12 30.95
CA GLN A 266 25.19 60.13 30.23
C GLN A 266 25.45 58.87 29.39
N TYR A 267 24.68 57.80 29.59
CA TYR A 267 24.80 56.54 28.85
C TYR A 267 23.72 56.32 27.79
N ASP A 268 22.75 57.25 27.67
CA ASP A 268 21.69 57.15 26.69
C ASP A 268 22.21 57.57 25.29
N ALA A 269 21.60 57.03 24.24
CA ALA A 269 21.87 57.49 22.89
C ALA A 269 21.29 58.91 22.68
N VAL A 270 22.08 59.80 22.06
CA VAL A 270 21.63 61.13 21.64
C VAL A 270 20.99 61.00 20.25
N ASN A 271 19.75 61.46 20.10
CA ASN A 271 19.07 61.41 18.81
C ASN A 271 19.34 62.66 17.96
N TYR A 272 18.94 62.62 16.68
CA TYR A 272 19.15 63.73 15.75
C TYR A 272 18.49 65.04 16.24
N GLY A 273 17.35 64.99 16.91
CA GLY A 273 16.67 66.17 17.44
C GLY A 273 17.46 66.89 18.55
N GLN A 274 18.11 66.13 19.44
CA GLN A 274 18.99 66.70 20.47
C GLN A 274 20.26 67.29 19.86
N LEU A 275 20.84 66.63 18.86
CA LEU A 275 22.03 67.14 18.15
C LEU A 275 21.71 68.36 17.29
N SER A 276 20.56 68.38 16.60
CA SER A 276 20.13 69.53 15.80
C SER A 276 19.82 70.73 16.66
N ALA A 277 19.16 70.54 17.82
CA ALA A 277 18.92 71.62 18.77
C ALA A 277 20.24 72.21 19.32
N LEU A 278 21.24 71.37 19.62
CA LEU A 278 22.58 71.84 19.97
C LEU A 278 23.23 72.58 18.80
N GLN A 279 23.08 72.08 17.57
CA GLN A 279 23.61 72.73 16.38
C GLN A 279 22.96 74.09 16.10
N ASP A 280 21.66 74.23 16.35
CA ASP A 280 20.94 75.50 16.28
C ASP A 280 21.45 76.47 17.34
N GLN A 281 21.67 76.01 18.58
CA GLN A 281 22.27 76.82 19.65
C GLN A 281 23.69 77.30 19.28
N VAL A 282 24.53 76.44 18.70
CA VAL A 282 25.88 76.82 18.22
C VAL A 282 25.81 77.77 17.03
N THR A 283 24.84 77.60 16.14
CA THR A 283 24.62 78.49 14.99
C THR A 283 24.16 79.87 15.44
N ASP A 284 23.26 79.93 16.42
CA ASP A 284 22.83 81.17 17.06
C ASP A 284 23.99 81.85 17.79
N LEU A 285 24.79 81.09 18.55
CA LEU A 285 25.99 81.62 19.22
C LEU A 285 27.01 82.18 18.20
N ASN A 286 27.20 81.51 17.07
CA ASN A 286 28.03 82.01 15.97
C ASN A 286 27.45 83.27 15.32
N GLY A 287 26.12 83.38 15.22
CA GLY A 287 25.42 84.60 14.82
C GLY A 287 25.67 85.75 15.80
N GLN A 288 25.50 85.51 17.09
CA GLN A 288 25.76 86.49 18.16
C GLN A 288 27.22 86.97 18.16
N VAL A 289 28.20 86.07 17.96
CA VAL A 289 29.62 86.41 17.85
C VAL A 289 29.92 87.24 16.58
N LYS A 290 29.28 86.92 15.46
CA LYS A 290 29.39 87.67 14.20
C LYS A 290 28.80 89.08 14.31
N ASP A 291 27.68 89.21 15.00
CA ASP A 291 27.03 90.50 15.24
C ASP A 291 27.85 91.35 16.22
N LEU A 292 28.44 90.76 17.26
CA LEU A 292 29.40 91.44 18.14
C LEU A 292 30.64 91.92 17.37
N GLY A 293 31.15 91.12 16.43
CA GLY A 293 32.24 91.52 15.53
C GLY A 293 31.87 92.69 14.60
N SER A 294 30.61 92.77 14.19
CA SER A 294 30.07 93.86 13.37
C SER A 294 29.82 95.14 14.20
N GLN A 295 29.35 95.00 15.46
CA GLN A 295 29.18 96.11 16.41
C GLN A 295 30.51 96.77 16.81
N VAL A 296 31.55 95.97 17.05
CA VAL A 296 32.89 96.46 17.38
C VAL A 296 33.53 97.19 16.18
N SER A 297 33.30 96.74 14.94
CA SER A 297 33.75 97.45 13.73
C SER A 297 33.03 98.78 13.50
N ASN A 298 31.75 98.89 13.86
CA ASN A 298 30.94 100.10 13.68
C ASN A 298 31.23 101.22 14.70
N ILE A 299 31.83 100.91 15.86
CA ILE A 299 32.26 101.92 16.86
C ILE A 299 33.56 102.63 16.44
N GLN A 300 34.39 101.99 15.60
CA GLN A 300 35.67 102.53 15.18
C GLN A 300 35.58 103.49 13.96
N SER A 301 34.37 103.71 13.41
CA SER A 301 34.15 104.41 12.13
C SER A 301 33.20 105.63 12.18
N VAL A 302 32.86 106.20 13.35
CA VAL A 302 31.95 107.37 13.41
C VAL A 302 32.48 108.50 14.32
N THR A 303 32.87 109.62 13.69
CA THR A 303 32.52 110.99 14.13
C THR A 303 31.66 111.63 13.02
N PRO A 304 30.71 112.54 13.33
CA PRO A 304 29.36 112.50 12.75
C PRO A 304 29.05 113.50 11.60
N ASP A 305 27.91 113.24 10.95
CA ASP A 305 27.01 114.17 10.19
C ASP A 305 27.25 114.26 8.66
N VAL A 306 26.29 114.21 7.72
CA VAL A 306 24.83 114.48 7.71
C VAL A 306 24.14 113.72 6.54
N SER A 307 22.87 113.36 6.76
CA SER A 307 21.75 113.26 5.79
C SER A 307 21.63 112.00 4.92
N SER A 308 20.44 111.44 4.67
CA SER A 308 19.14 111.42 5.35
C SER A 308 18.29 110.43 4.57
N SER A 309 17.67 109.50 5.30
CA SER A 309 16.31 109.03 5.13
C SER A 309 15.76 108.78 3.71
N ASP A 310 15.61 107.48 3.45
CA ASP A 310 14.39 106.80 3.00
C ASP A 310 13.71 107.22 1.68
N SER A 311 13.65 106.27 0.75
CA SER A 311 12.35 105.67 0.36
C SER A 311 12.50 104.47 -0.59
N ASN A 312 11.75 103.40 -0.27
CA ASN A 312 11.07 102.45 -1.15
C ASN A 312 11.74 101.97 -2.45
N ASN A 313 12.10 100.68 -2.50
CA ASN A 313 11.55 99.65 -3.42
C ASN A 313 12.42 98.38 -3.29
N GLY A 314 11.93 97.15 -3.17
CA GLY A 314 10.67 96.66 -3.72
C GLY A 314 10.79 96.47 -5.23
N ALA A 315 11.72 95.62 -5.67
CA ALA A 315 11.84 95.08 -7.04
C ALA A 315 11.93 96.11 -8.18
N VAL A 316 13.15 96.30 -8.70
CA VAL A 316 13.34 96.56 -10.13
C VAL A 316 14.62 95.85 -10.57
N ALA A 317 14.48 94.99 -11.58
CA ALA A 317 15.59 94.39 -12.29
C ALA A 317 16.44 95.49 -12.94
N ASP A 318 17.68 95.66 -12.47
CA ASP A 318 18.71 96.42 -13.18
C ASP A 318 19.25 95.54 -14.32
N VAL A 319 18.74 95.78 -15.52
CA VAL A 319 19.19 95.18 -16.78
C VAL A 319 20.34 96.03 -17.33
N SER A 320 21.51 95.97 -16.71
CA SER A 320 22.73 96.56 -17.29
C SER A 320 24.06 96.01 -16.75
N MET A 321 24.11 94.72 -16.43
CA MET A 321 25.40 94.02 -16.33
C MET A 321 25.53 93.03 -17.50
N PRO A 322 26.03 93.45 -18.68
CA PRO A 322 26.64 92.48 -19.56
C PRO A 322 27.79 91.87 -18.75
N GLY A 323 27.76 90.56 -18.54
CA GLY A 323 28.97 89.87 -18.12
C GLY A 323 30.10 90.16 -19.12
N THR A 324 31.34 89.87 -18.76
CA THR A 324 32.49 90.18 -19.62
C THR A 324 32.52 89.38 -20.93
N GLY A 325 31.68 88.35 -21.08
CA GLY A 325 31.51 87.59 -22.32
C GLY A 325 30.47 88.18 -23.27
N ALA A 326 30.67 88.05 -24.58
CA ALA A 326 29.77 88.56 -25.61
C ALA A 326 28.40 87.84 -25.54
N GLY A 327 27.29 88.59 -25.54
CA GLY A 327 25.93 88.02 -25.49
C GLY A 327 25.48 87.44 -24.14
N SER A 328 26.17 87.78 -23.05
CA SER A 328 25.93 87.23 -21.70
C SER A 328 24.80 87.93 -20.92
N THR A 329 24.25 87.24 -19.91
CA THR A 329 23.18 87.76 -19.01
C THR A 329 23.57 87.56 -17.54
N VAL A 330 23.50 88.62 -16.73
CA VAL A 330 23.83 88.60 -15.30
C VAL A 330 22.67 89.16 -14.47
N VAL A 331 22.25 88.43 -13.43
CA VAL A 331 21.21 88.86 -12.48
C VAL A 331 21.61 88.46 -11.06
N GLY A 332 21.95 89.44 -10.20
CA GLY A 332 22.33 89.22 -8.80
C GLY A 332 23.70 89.81 -8.44
N ALA A 333 23.89 90.20 -7.19
CA ALA A 333 25.13 90.84 -6.74
C ALA A 333 26.35 89.92 -6.93
N ASN A 334 27.42 90.42 -7.55
CA ASN A 334 28.64 89.67 -7.88
C ASN A 334 28.42 88.40 -8.73
N ALA A 335 27.27 88.28 -9.42
CA ALA A 335 27.13 87.26 -10.44
C ALA A 335 28.06 87.58 -11.62
N SER A 336 28.66 86.56 -12.22
CA SER A 336 29.68 86.68 -13.27
C SER A 336 29.39 85.72 -14.42
N ALA A 337 28.94 86.25 -15.55
CA ALA A 337 28.82 85.53 -16.81
C ALA A 337 30.02 85.88 -17.71
N ALA A 338 31.17 85.25 -17.42
CA ALA A 338 32.47 85.69 -17.92
C ALA A 338 32.80 85.22 -19.34
N ALA A 339 32.10 84.20 -19.84
CA ALA A 339 32.30 83.61 -21.16
C ALA A 339 31.17 83.97 -22.14
N ASP A 340 31.42 83.81 -23.44
CA ASP A 340 30.43 84.14 -24.48
C ASP A 340 29.13 83.32 -24.31
N ASN A 341 27.99 84.00 -24.48
CA ASN A 341 26.63 83.49 -24.31
C ASN A 341 26.33 82.88 -22.92
N ALA A 342 27.10 83.23 -21.89
CA ALA A 342 26.91 82.71 -20.55
C ALA A 342 25.75 83.40 -19.79
N VAL A 343 25.08 82.66 -18.90
CA VAL A 343 23.97 83.16 -18.07
C VAL A 343 24.28 82.92 -16.59
N ALA A 344 24.33 83.96 -15.77
CA ALA A 344 24.58 83.87 -14.32
C ALA A 344 23.46 84.54 -13.51
N VAL A 345 22.69 83.76 -12.76
CA VAL A 345 21.52 84.22 -11.99
C VAL A 345 21.64 83.78 -10.53
N GLY A 346 21.74 84.75 -9.60
CA GLY A 346 21.92 84.55 -8.16
C GLY A 346 23.23 85.14 -7.63
N THR A 347 23.27 85.57 -6.37
CA THR A 347 24.47 86.20 -5.79
C THR A 347 25.69 85.26 -5.90
N ASN A 348 26.81 85.75 -6.41
CA ASN A 348 28.03 84.97 -6.69
C ASN A 348 27.85 83.80 -7.68
N ALA A 349 26.77 83.73 -8.47
CA ALA A 349 26.68 82.74 -9.54
C ALA A 349 27.77 83.02 -10.60
N ALA A 350 28.53 82.01 -11.00
CA ALA A 350 29.64 82.14 -11.94
C ALA A 350 29.46 81.20 -13.15
N ALA A 351 29.11 81.75 -14.31
CA ALA A 351 29.05 81.05 -15.58
C ALA A 351 30.30 81.40 -16.40
N THR A 352 31.36 80.59 -16.23
CA THR A 352 32.70 80.85 -16.77
C THR A 352 33.06 79.96 -17.96
N GLY A 353 32.21 78.99 -18.32
CA GLY A 353 32.31 78.22 -19.56
C GLY A 353 31.53 78.85 -20.72
N VAL A 354 32.01 78.69 -21.96
CA VAL A 354 31.30 79.18 -23.17
C VAL A 354 29.91 78.52 -23.28
N ASN A 355 28.86 79.30 -23.57
CA ASN A 355 27.46 78.86 -23.59
C ASN A 355 26.96 78.22 -22.27
N SER A 356 27.56 78.55 -21.11
CA SER A 356 27.18 77.94 -19.84
C SER A 356 26.10 78.72 -19.08
N THR A 357 25.35 78.05 -18.20
CA THR A 357 24.27 78.66 -17.41
C THR A 357 24.41 78.29 -15.93
N ALA A 358 24.62 79.28 -15.06
CA ALA A 358 24.66 79.11 -13.61
C ALA A 358 23.44 79.79 -12.96
N ILE A 359 22.56 79.01 -12.33
CA ILE A 359 21.32 79.50 -11.69
C ILE A 359 21.29 79.05 -10.23
N GLY A 360 21.46 79.99 -9.31
CA GLY A 360 21.48 79.78 -7.86
C GLY A 360 22.69 80.47 -7.19
N THR A 361 22.55 80.89 -5.93
CA THR A 361 23.62 81.58 -5.19
C THR A 361 24.90 80.72 -5.16
N GLY A 362 26.01 81.23 -5.68
CA GLY A 362 27.28 80.49 -5.76
C GLY A 362 27.30 79.29 -6.72
N ALA A 363 26.31 79.15 -7.62
CA ALA A 363 26.35 78.13 -8.68
C ALA A 363 27.51 78.41 -9.65
N GLN A 364 28.27 77.40 -10.06
CA GLN A 364 29.47 77.52 -10.89
C GLN A 364 29.38 76.63 -12.14
N ALA A 365 29.06 77.23 -13.28
CA ALA A 365 29.00 76.58 -14.58
C ALA A 365 30.30 76.84 -15.37
N GLY A 366 31.37 76.15 -14.98
CA GLY A 366 32.72 76.34 -15.51
C GLY A 366 33.07 75.58 -16.78
N HIS A 367 32.19 74.70 -17.26
CA HIS A 367 32.41 73.86 -18.44
C HIS A 367 31.59 74.34 -19.64
N ALA A 368 32.04 74.06 -20.87
CA ALA A 368 31.39 74.52 -22.08
C ALA A 368 30.02 73.85 -22.28
N ASN A 369 29.02 74.61 -22.73
CA ASN A 369 27.64 74.15 -22.99
C ASN A 369 27.04 73.38 -21.79
N SER A 370 27.25 73.87 -20.57
CA SER A 370 26.83 73.20 -19.34
C SER A 370 25.91 74.07 -18.47
N VAL A 371 25.13 73.44 -17.59
CA VAL A 371 24.20 74.13 -16.70
C VAL A 371 24.48 73.72 -15.25
N ALA A 372 24.79 74.67 -14.36
CA ALA A 372 24.80 74.49 -12.91
C ALA A 372 23.48 75.01 -12.33
N LEU A 373 22.61 74.12 -11.87
CA LEU A 373 21.25 74.44 -11.42
C LEU A 373 21.11 74.19 -9.91
N GLY A 374 20.84 75.25 -9.14
CA GLY A 374 20.75 75.24 -7.68
C GLY A 374 21.94 75.90 -6.97
N GLN A 375 21.74 76.35 -5.72
CA GLN A 375 22.75 77.01 -4.89
C GLN A 375 24.03 76.16 -4.78
N GLY A 376 25.19 76.71 -5.10
CA GLY A 376 26.47 75.98 -5.00
C GLY A 376 26.62 74.76 -5.92
N SER A 377 25.73 74.59 -6.91
CA SER A 377 25.91 73.54 -7.93
C SER A 377 27.15 73.82 -8.76
N VAL A 378 27.89 72.79 -9.12
CA VAL A 378 29.12 72.89 -9.92
C VAL A 378 29.02 71.91 -11.08
N THR A 379 29.25 72.38 -12.30
CA THR A 379 29.42 71.51 -13.47
C THR A 379 30.81 70.88 -13.44
N ASP A 380 30.94 69.61 -13.82
CA ASP A 380 32.18 68.84 -13.79
C ASP A 380 32.60 68.29 -15.17
N ARG A 381 31.82 68.56 -16.23
CA ARG A 381 32.14 68.20 -17.62
C ARG A 381 31.35 69.08 -18.61
N ASP A 382 31.85 69.20 -19.84
CA ASP A 382 31.14 69.87 -20.94
C ASP A 382 29.83 69.13 -21.30
N ASN A 383 28.85 69.83 -21.90
CA ASN A 383 27.58 69.28 -22.36
C ASN A 383 26.75 68.56 -21.28
N SER A 384 26.66 69.15 -20.08
CA SER A 384 25.96 68.52 -18.95
C SER A 384 25.11 69.49 -18.15
N VAL A 385 24.07 68.98 -17.52
CA VAL A 385 23.30 69.70 -16.50
C VAL A 385 23.65 69.08 -15.15
N SER A 386 24.27 69.88 -14.28
CA SER A 386 24.57 69.52 -12.90
C SER A 386 23.59 70.21 -11.96
N VAL A 387 22.87 69.41 -11.17
CA VAL A 387 21.93 69.90 -10.14
C VAL A 387 22.55 69.99 -8.76
N GLY A 388 23.84 69.72 -8.63
CA GLY A 388 24.57 69.68 -7.36
C GLY A 388 26.05 69.88 -7.56
N SER A 389 26.84 69.49 -6.57
CA SER A 389 28.30 69.39 -6.68
C SER A 389 28.74 68.05 -6.09
N PRO A 390 29.95 67.56 -6.37
CA PRO A 390 30.44 66.33 -5.78
C PRO A 390 30.30 66.33 -4.26
N GLY A 391 29.56 65.38 -3.70
CA GLY A 391 29.24 65.29 -2.26
C GLY A 391 28.07 66.16 -1.79
N ASN A 392 27.44 66.91 -2.70
CA ASN A 392 26.21 67.67 -2.49
C ASN A 392 25.25 67.43 -3.67
N GLU A 393 25.08 66.17 -4.06
CA GLU A 393 24.15 65.77 -5.11
C GLU A 393 22.71 66.06 -4.69
N ARG A 394 21.90 66.53 -5.63
CA ARG A 394 20.46 66.75 -5.40
C ARG A 394 19.64 65.65 -6.02
N GLN A 395 18.57 65.27 -5.32
CA GLN A 395 17.54 64.43 -5.90
C GLN A 395 16.79 65.22 -6.97
N ILE A 396 16.61 64.60 -8.14
CA ILE A 396 15.71 65.11 -9.18
C ILE A 396 14.38 64.36 -9.01
N THR A 397 13.35 65.07 -8.55
CA THR A 397 12.02 64.50 -8.29
C THR A 397 11.02 64.93 -9.39
N ASN A 398 9.88 64.24 -9.50
CA ASN A 398 8.86 64.45 -10.54
C ASN A 398 9.31 64.20 -11.99
N VAL A 399 10.25 63.27 -12.18
CA VAL A 399 10.68 62.83 -13.52
C VAL A 399 9.65 61.84 -14.08
N ALA A 400 8.96 62.22 -15.15
CA ALA A 400 8.06 61.32 -15.89
C ALA A 400 8.84 60.17 -16.55
N ALA A 401 8.13 59.14 -17.01
CA ALA A 401 8.78 58.02 -17.68
C ALA A 401 9.40 58.47 -19.02
N GLY A 402 10.69 58.23 -19.21
CA GLY A 402 11.39 58.48 -20.47
C GLY A 402 10.82 57.62 -21.60
N THR A 403 10.72 58.19 -22.79
CA THR A 403 10.14 57.55 -23.99
C THR A 403 11.11 57.46 -25.17
N ALA A 404 12.20 58.23 -25.13
CA ALA A 404 13.33 58.14 -26.06
C ALA A 404 14.61 57.66 -25.35
N ASP A 405 15.57 57.13 -26.11
CA ASP A 405 16.80 56.53 -25.58
C ASP A 405 17.68 57.48 -24.77
N THR A 406 17.54 58.79 -24.98
CA THR A 406 18.29 59.85 -24.28
C THR A 406 17.51 60.52 -23.16
N ASP A 407 16.31 60.04 -22.84
CA ASP A 407 15.52 60.55 -21.73
C ASP A 407 16.06 60.05 -20.38
N ALA A 408 15.86 60.83 -19.31
CA ALA A 408 16.18 60.37 -17.97
C ALA A 408 15.21 59.26 -17.55
N VAL A 409 15.75 58.10 -17.17
CA VAL A 409 14.96 56.98 -16.63
C VAL A 409 14.60 57.27 -15.18
N ASN A 410 13.30 57.24 -14.85
CA ASN A 410 12.88 57.39 -13.46
C ASN A 410 12.96 56.06 -12.68
N VAL A 411 12.96 56.13 -11.35
CA VAL A 411 13.08 54.94 -10.48
C VAL A 411 11.94 53.94 -10.72
N GLY A 412 10.75 54.41 -11.13
CA GLY A 412 9.62 53.56 -11.49
C GLY A 412 9.88 52.70 -12.74
N GLN A 413 10.47 53.28 -13.79
CA GLN A 413 10.88 52.56 -15.00
C GLN A 413 12.01 51.57 -14.72
N MET A 414 13.00 51.97 -13.91
CA MET A 414 14.08 51.07 -13.49
C MET A 414 13.55 49.89 -12.67
N ASN A 415 12.70 50.15 -11.67
CA ASN A 415 12.09 49.09 -10.87
C ASN A 415 11.22 48.17 -11.74
N SER A 416 10.51 48.72 -12.73
CA SER A 416 9.71 47.93 -13.67
C SER A 416 10.57 47.06 -14.58
N SER A 417 11.66 47.58 -15.14
CA SER A 417 12.57 46.82 -15.99
C SER A 417 13.34 45.76 -15.20
N VAL A 418 13.77 46.09 -13.97
CA VAL A 418 14.41 45.13 -13.06
C VAL A 418 13.43 44.06 -12.62
N ALA A 419 12.19 44.43 -12.26
CA ALA A 419 11.15 43.46 -11.90
C ALA A 419 10.82 42.53 -13.07
N GLN A 420 10.70 43.05 -14.30
CA GLN A 420 10.50 42.24 -15.50
C GLN A 420 11.70 41.31 -15.76
N GLY A 421 12.92 41.80 -15.61
CA GLY A 421 14.14 41.01 -15.75
C GLY A 421 14.23 39.87 -14.72
N VAL A 422 13.92 40.16 -13.45
CA VAL A 422 13.89 39.16 -12.37
C VAL A 422 12.75 38.16 -12.57
N GLN A 423 11.56 38.61 -12.99
CA GLN A 423 10.45 37.71 -13.32
C GLN A 423 10.79 36.80 -14.50
N GLN A 424 11.47 37.31 -15.53
CA GLN A 424 11.91 36.50 -16.66
C GLN A 424 12.99 35.49 -16.24
N ALA A 425 13.90 35.87 -15.35
CA ALA A 425 14.89 34.97 -14.77
C ALA A 425 14.25 33.88 -13.87
N ASN A 426 13.26 34.26 -13.06
CA ASN A 426 12.50 33.31 -12.24
C ASN A 426 11.71 32.35 -13.12
N ASN A 427 10.99 32.83 -14.13
CA ASN A 427 10.26 31.99 -15.07
C ASN A 427 11.20 31.00 -15.81
N TYR A 428 12.36 31.47 -16.25
CA TYR A 428 13.36 30.61 -16.88
C TYR A 428 13.87 29.53 -15.89
N THR A 429 14.16 29.93 -14.65
CA THR A 429 14.63 29.02 -13.61
C THR A 429 13.56 28.01 -13.22
N ASP A 430 12.31 28.43 -13.04
CA ASP A 430 11.16 27.59 -12.71
C ASP A 430 10.86 26.61 -13.84
N GLN A 431 10.93 27.03 -15.10
CA GLN A 431 10.79 26.12 -16.24
C GLN A 431 11.88 25.06 -16.23
N ARG A 432 13.12 25.44 -15.93
CA ARG A 432 14.25 24.50 -15.83
C ARG A 432 14.09 23.56 -14.66
N ILE A 433 13.70 24.04 -13.49
CA ILE A 433 13.43 23.23 -12.30
C ILE A 433 12.25 22.29 -12.56
N ASN A 434 11.18 22.74 -13.19
CA ASN A 434 10.03 21.90 -13.53
C ASN A 434 10.37 20.85 -14.60
N ALA A 435 11.23 21.18 -15.57
CA ALA A 435 11.76 20.19 -16.51
C ALA A 435 12.64 19.15 -15.79
N THR A 436 13.48 19.57 -14.86
CA THR A 436 14.30 18.68 -14.03
C THR A 436 13.44 17.82 -13.11
N ASN A 437 12.41 18.37 -12.47
CA ASN A 437 11.47 17.62 -11.62
C ASN A 437 10.70 16.58 -12.43
N ARG A 438 10.30 16.90 -13.67
CA ARG A 438 9.72 15.91 -14.59
C ARG A 438 10.72 14.82 -14.95
N ALA A 439 11.96 15.17 -15.29
CA ALA A 439 13.00 14.18 -15.56
C ALA A 439 13.29 13.28 -14.35
N ILE A 440 13.32 13.82 -13.13
CA ILE A 440 13.47 13.06 -11.89
C ILE A 440 12.27 12.13 -11.67
N ASN A 441 11.05 12.62 -11.89
CA ASN A 441 9.84 11.79 -11.77
C ASN A 441 9.81 10.68 -12.82
N ASP A 442 10.27 10.94 -14.04
CA ASP A 442 10.39 9.93 -15.08
C ASP A 442 11.47 8.90 -14.74
N VAL A 443 12.61 9.33 -14.19
CA VAL A 443 13.63 8.42 -13.64
C VAL A 443 13.06 7.57 -12.50
N ALA A 444 12.28 8.16 -11.58
CA ALA A 444 11.64 7.43 -10.49
C ALA A 444 10.63 6.41 -11.02
N LYS A 445 9.78 6.80 -11.98
CA LYS A 445 8.83 5.89 -12.65
C LYS A 445 9.54 4.75 -13.37
N ASN A 446 10.58 5.04 -14.15
CA ASN A 446 11.37 4.04 -14.86
C ASN A 446 12.07 3.09 -13.87
N ALA A 447 12.61 3.62 -12.76
CA ALA A 447 13.23 2.80 -11.72
C ALA A 447 12.21 1.89 -11.01
N TYR A 448 11.02 2.42 -10.65
CA TYR A 448 9.96 1.62 -10.02
C TYR A 448 9.42 0.55 -10.96
N ALA A 449 9.23 0.89 -12.23
CA ALA A 449 8.81 -0.06 -13.25
C ALA A 449 9.90 -1.13 -13.53
N GLY A 450 11.18 -0.75 -13.48
CA GLY A 450 12.32 -1.68 -13.53
C GLY A 450 12.39 -2.64 -12.35
N ILE A 451 12.10 -2.18 -11.12
CA ILE A 451 11.97 -3.03 -9.93
C ILE A 451 10.77 -3.99 -10.08
N ALA A 452 9.64 -3.48 -10.58
CA ALA A 452 8.49 -4.33 -10.90
C ALA A 452 8.85 -5.40 -11.93
N ALA A 453 9.62 -5.08 -12.97
CA ALA A 453 10.14 -6.06 -13.93
C ALA A 453 11.02 -7.12 -13.25
N ALA A 454 11.91 -6.71 -12.35
CA ALA A 454 12.74 -7.64 -11.60
C ALA A 454 11.92 -8.59 -10.71
N MET A 455 10.80 -8.11 -10.14
CA MET A 455 9.88 -8.93 -9.34
C MET A 455 8.97 -9.83 -10.19
N ALA A 456 8.60 -9.39 -11.40
CA ALA A 456 7.73 -10.12 -12.29
C ALA A 456 8.43 -11.36 -12.90
N MET A 457 9.76 -11.35 -13.01
CA MET A 457 10.52 -12.43 -13.63
C MET A 457 10.45 -13.74 -12.81
N PRO A 458 9.84 -14.81 -13.36
CA PRO A 458 9.65 -16.05 -12.61
C PRO A 458 10.95 -16.86 -12.52
N ASN A 459 11.21 -17.43 -11.35
CA ASN A 459 12.32 -18.35 -11.11
C ASN A 459 11.79 -19.68 -10.54
N MET A 460 11.09 -20.43 -11.38
CA MET A 460 10.53 -21.73 -11.00
C MET A 460 11.47 -22.86 -11.40
N THR A 461 11.58 -23.84 -10.50
CA THR A 461 12.42 -25.02 -10.68
C THR A 461 11.64 -26.14 -11.36
N PRO A 462 12.12 -26.73 -12.48
CA PRO A 462 11.44 -27.83 -13.17
C PRO A 462 11.29 -29.06 -12.27
N SER A 463 10.18 -29.79 -12.42
CA SER A 463 9.82 -30.96 -11.59
C SER A 463 10.75 -32.18 -11.73
N GLY A 464 11.68 -32.20 -12.69
CA GLY A 464 12.66 -33.27 -12.83
C GLY A 464 13.75 -33.02 -13.88
N PRO A 465 14.75 -33.91 -13.98
CA PRO A 465 15.86 -33.81 -14.94
C PRO A 465 15.38 -33.86 -16.40
N GLY A 466 15.93 -33.02 -17.26
CA GLY A 466 15.59 -32.92 -18.68
C GLY A 466 14.29 -32.18 -19.00
N LYS A 467 13.63 -31.58 -18.01
CA LYS A 467 12.38 -30.82 -18.18
C LYS A 467 12.65 -29.31 -18.28
N THR A 468 11.80 -28.64 -19.05
CA THR A 468 11.72 -27.18 -19.15
C THR A 468 10.39 -26.72 -18.56
N ILE A 469 10.41 -25.67 -17.76
CA ILE A 469 9.20 -24.94 -17.35
C ILE A 469 9.21 -23.57 -18.01
N VAL A 470 8.05 -23.13 -18.48
CA VAL A 470 7.81 -21.76 -18.94
C VAL A 470 6.78 -21.16 -18.00
N ALA A 471 7.05 -19.98 -17.47
CA ALA A 471 6.17 -19.27 -16.57
C ALA A 471 6.04 -17.81 -17.00
N ALA A 472 4.88 -17.22 -16.72
CA ALA A 472 4.65 -15.80 -16.84
C ALA A 472 4.38 -15.22 -15.45
N GLY A 473 4.88 -14.01 -15.20
CA GLY A 473 4.67 -13.30 -13.94
C GLY A 473 4.31 -11.85 -14.21
N GLY A 474 3.48 -11.29 -13.34
CA GLY A 474 3.15 -9.87 -13.31
C GLY A 474 3.48 -9.33 -11.92
N ALA A 475 4.01 -8.11 -11.86
CA ALA A 475 4.27 -7.46 -10.59
C ALA A 475 4.04 -5.95 -10.68
N THR A 476 3.78 -5.37 -9.51
CA THR A 476 3.57 -3.93 -9.33
C THR A 476 4.42 -3.43 -8.18
N TYR A 477 5.07 -2.27 -8.33
CA TYR A 477 5.86 -1.63 -7.27
C TYR A 477 5.73 -0.11 -7.38
N LYS A 478 5.24 0.54 -6.30
CA LYS A 478 5.07 2.00 -6.20
C LYS A 478 4.49 2.68 -7.46
N GLY A 479 3.44 2.08 -8.04
CA GLY A 479 2.74 2.60 -9.23
C GLY A 479 3.33 2.18 -10.58
N GLY A 480 4.54 1.60 -10.62
CA GLY A 480 5.06 0.91 -11.80
C GLY A 480 4.57 -0.54 -11.85
N SER A 481 4.18 -1.02 -13.02
CA SER A 481 3.87 -2.44 -13.27
C SER A 481 4.79 -3.04 -14.33
N ALA A 482 4.92 -4.36 -14.35
CA ALA A 482 5.64 -5.08 -15.37
C ALA A 482 5.09 -6.49 -15.56
N ALA A 483 5.23 -7.01 -16.77
CA ALA A 483 4.96 -8.39 -17.11
C ALA A 483 6.25 -9.07 -17.59
N ALA A 484 6.44 -10.32 -17.23
CA ALA A 484 7.62 -11.07 -17.62
C ALA A 484 7.27 -12.51 -17.98
N VAL A 485 8.08 -13.10 -18.86
CA VAL A 485 8.01 -14.51 -19.23
C VAL A 485 9.42 -15.08 -19.09
N GLY A 486 9.53 -16.23 -18.45
CA GLY A 486 10.81 -16.92 -18.27
C GLY A 486 10.70 -18.41 -18.47
N ALA A 487 11.81 -19.01 -18.85
CA ALA A 487 11.96 -20.44 -18.98
C ALA A 487 13.13 -20.94 -18.14
N THR A 488 12.92 -22.01 -17.40
CA THR A 488 13.98 -22.70 -16.65
C THR A 488 14.12 -24.13 -17.18
N TYR A 489 15.34 -24.56 -17.48
CA TYR A 489 15.68 -25.92 -17.90
C TYR A 489 16.61 -26.58 -16.89
N ARG A 490 16.32 -27.83 -16.55
CA ARG A 490 17.20 -28.68 -15.73
C ARG A 490 17.85 -29.74 -16.61
N SER A 491 19.17 -29.82 -16.57
CA SER A 491 19.93 -30.83 -17.32
C SER A 491 19.56 -32.25 -16.90
N ARG A 492 19.67 -33.20 -17.84
CA ARG A 492 19.31 -34.62 -17.62
C ARG A 492 20.15 -35.32 -16.56
N ASN A 493 21.39 -34.87 -16.36
CA ASN A 493 22.25 -35.35 -15.27
C ASN A 493 21.90 -34.75 -13.90
N ASN A 494 20.81 -33.97 -13.83
CA ASN A 494 20.33 -33.27 -12.64
C ASN A 494 21.28 -32.23 -12.03
N LYS A 495 22.43 -31.97 -12.66
CA LYS A 495 23.47 -31.11 -12.08
C LYS A 495 23.41 -29.65 -12.50
N TRP A 496 22.79 -29.33 -13.62
CA TRP A 496 22.73 -27.96 -14.14
C TRP A 496 21.30 -27.45 -14.21
N LEU A 497 21.08 -26.22 -13.75
CA LEU A 497 19.82 -25.51 -13.87
C LEU A 497 20.07 -24.17 -14.57
N VAL A 498 19.43 -23.94 -15.71
CA VAL A 498 19.56 -22.73 -16.52
C VAL A 498 18.23 -22.01 -16.54
N ASN A 499 18.18 -20.76 -16.13
CA ASN A 499 16.99 -19.90 -16.17
C ASN A 499 17.28 -18.70 -17.09
N ALA A 500 16.32 -18.35 -17.94
CA ALA A 500 16.32 -17.13 -18.73
C ALA A 500 14.92 -16.50 -18.70
N ALA A 501 14.84 -15.19 -18.51
CA ALA A 501 13.58 -14.45 -18.46
C ALA A 501 13.70 -13.10 -19.16
N VAL A 502 12.59 -12.66 -19.75
CA VAL A 502 12.43 -11.33 -20.34
C VAL A 502 11.24 -10.63 -19.70
N SER A 503 11.31 -9.31 -19.55
CA SER A 503 10.24 -8.50 -18.98
C SER A 503 9.97 -7.26 -19.82
N VAL A 504 8.74 -6.77 -19.79
CA VAL A 504 8.35 -5.45 -20.28
C VAL A 504 7.68 -4.67 -19.14
N THR A 505 8.06 -3.41 -18.99
CA THR A 505 7.51 -2.53 -17.95
C THR A 505 6.36 -1.67 -18.48
N SER A 506 5.59 -1.09 -17.57
CA SER A 506 4.56 -0.07 -17.84
C SER A 506 5.11 1.22 -18.44
N THR A 507 6.43 1.44 -18.37
CA THR A 507 7.13 2.55 -19.03
C THR A 507 7.59 2.19 -20.45
N GLY A 508 7.38 0.95 -20.88
CA GLY A 508 7.72 0.45 -22.22
C GLY A 508 9.14 -0.13 -22.36
N ASP A 509 9.91 -0.18 -21.27
CA ASP A 509 11.28 -0.69 -21.27
C ASP A 509 11.31 -2.22 -21.16
N ALA A 510 12.27 -2.85 -21.83
CA ALA A 510 12.49 -4.28 -21.80
C ALA A 510 13.72 -4.67 -20.97
N GLY A 511 13.63 -5.75 -20.20
CA GLY A 511 14.72 -6.28 -19.39
C GLY A 511 14.94 -7.77 -19.66
N VAL A 512 16.18 -8.23 -19.53
CA VAL A 512 16.56 -9.64 -19.72
C VAL A 512 17.38 -10.12 -18.53
N ARG A 513 17.13 -11.34 -18.07
CA ARG A 513 17.84 -12.01 -16.98
C ARG A 513 18.22 -13.41 -17.41
N ALA A 514 19.44 -13.84 -17.09
CA ALA A 514 19.89 -15.22 -17.28
C ALA A 514 20.73 -15.67 -16.08
N HIS A 515 20.50 -16.89 -15.60
CA HIS A 515 21.22 -17.48 -14.47
C HIS A 515 21.51 -18.96 -14.72
N VAL A 516 22.66 -19.43 -14.24
CA VAL A 516 23.03 -20.84 -14.25
C VAL A 516 23.41 -21.28 -12.84
N GLY A 517 22.83 -22.38 -12.38
CA GLY A 517 23.15 -23.04 -11.12
C GLY A 517 23.71 -24.43 -11.36
N TYR A 518 24.67 -24.84 -10.52
CA TYR A 518 25.24 -26.18 -10.53
C TYR A 518 25.06 -26.84 -9.15
N GLU A 519 24.56 -28.08 -9.13
CA GLU A 519 24.25 -28.87 -7.93
C GLU A 519 25.28 -30.02 -7.85
N PHE A 520 26.07 -30.06 -6.77
CA PHE A 520 27.24 -30.94 -6.61
C PHE A 520 26.94 -32.28 -5.95
#